data_AF-A0A956Z0F8-F1
#
_entry.id   AF-A0A956Z0F8-F1
#
_cell.length_a   1.000
_cell.length_b   1.000
_cell.length_c   1.000
_cell.angle_alpha   90.00
_cell.angle_beta   90.00
_cell.angle_gamma   90.00
#
_symmetry.space_group_name_H-M   'P 1'
#
loop_
_entity.id
_entity.type
_entity.pdbx_description
1 polymer ?
#
loop_
_entity_poly.entity_id
_entity_poly.type
_entity_poly.pdbx_seq_one_letter_code
_entity_poly.pdbx_strand_id
1 'polypeptide(L)'
;LSLREQLFVEAAHAVGARLPSILWRHVLPNLLAPLAVQATFIAAAAVLVEAGLSFLGAGIPPQVPSWGNMMADGRNFVVMAFHIILYPGLLLAATVLGINLVGDGLRDALDPRLARQL
;
A
#
# COMPACT_ATOMS: atom_id res chain seq x y z
N LEU A 1 -5.72 -6.59 21.60
CA LEU A 1 -4.34 -6.26 21.16
C LEU A 1 -3.73 -5.06 21.91
N SER A 2 -4.53 -4.31 22.69
CA SER A 2 -4.13 -3.10 23.43
C SER A 2 -3.16 -3.26 24.62
N LEU A 3 -2.77 -4.49 25.00
CA LEU A 3 -2.02 -4.74 26.24
C LEU A 3 -0.51 -4.97 26.04
N ARG A 4 -0.03 -5.14 24.79
CA ARG A 4 1.39 -5.44 24.53
C ARG A 4 2.26 -4.20 24.32
N GLU A 5 1.67 -3.07 23.91
CA GLU A 5 2.42 -1.83 23.68
C GLU A 5 2.66 -1.04 24.99
N GLN A 6 1.79 -1.17 25.99
CA GLN A 6 1.99 -0.58 27.32
C GLN A 6 3.10 -1.30 28.11
N LEU A 7 3.08 -2.64 28.14
CA LEU A 7 4.05 -3.46 28.88
C LEU A 7 5.49 -3.34 28.35
N PHE A 8 5.70 -3.15 27.05
CA PHE A 8 7.05 -2.99 26.48
C PHE A 8 7.71 -1.67 26.86
N VAL A 9 6.93 -0.58 26.95
CA VAL A 9 7.43 0.74 27.35
C VAL A 9 7.65 0.80 28.87
N GLU A 10 6.75 0.23 29.68
CA GLU A 10 6.91 0.13 31.13
C GLU A 10 8.08 -0.79 31.54
N ALA A 11 8.24 -1.95 30.89
CA ALA A 11 9.35 -2.87 31.17
C ALA A 11 10.71 -2.28 30.74
N ALA A 12 10.74 -1.54 29.63
CA ALA A 12 11.92 -0.81 29.16
C ALA A 12 12.38 0.27 30.16
N HIS A 13 11.43 0.98 30.76
CA HIS A 13 11.70 1.95 31.82
C HIS A 13 12.16 1.27 33.12
N ALA A 14 11.56 0.12 33.49
CA ALA A 14 11.93 -0.64 34.69
C ALA A 14 13.35 -1.23 34.65
N VAL A 15 13.92 -1.44 33.46
CA VAL A 15 15.26 -2.02 33.25
C VAL A 15 16.36 -0.93 33.10
N GLY A 16 16.01 0.37 33.12
CA GLY A 16 16.99 1.47 33.09
C GLY A 16 17.71 1.66 31.75
N ALA A 17 17.19 1.07 30.67
CA ALA A 17 17.78 1.21 29.34
C ALA A 17 17.38 2.55 28.69
N ARG A 18 18.32 3.20 27.99
CA ARG A 18 18.08 4.48 27.30
C ARG A 18 17.03 4.29 26.20
N LEU A 19 15.96 5.09 26.24
CA LEU A 19 14.82 5.08 25.29
C LEU A 19 15.20 4.96 23.80
N PRO A 20 16.25 5.65 23.29
CA PRO A 20 16.66 5.53 21.89
C PRO A 20 17.17 4.14 21.51
N SER A 21 17.89 3.46 22.42
CA SER A 21 18.45 2.13 22.15
C SER A 21 17.34 1.08 22.03
N ILE A 22 16.30 1.20 22.85
CA ILE A 22 15.13 0.30 22.83
C ILE A 22 14.31 0.54 21.57
N LEU A 23 14.06 1.81 21.23
CA LEU A 23 13.35 2.19 20.01
C LEU A 23 14.04 1.63 18.75
N TRP A 24 15.33 1.88 18.58
CA TRP A 24 16.06 1.47 17.37
C TRP A 24 16.31 -0.04 17.28
N ARG A 25 16.56 -0.72 18.41
CA ARG A 25 16.95 -2.13 18.40
C ARG A 25 15.79 -3.11 18.52
N HIS A 26 14.68 -2.71 19.15
CA HIS A 26 13.56 -3.61 19.43
C HIS A 26 12.23 -3.14 18.83
N VAL A 27 11.96 -1.84 18.79
CA VAL A 27 10.67 -1.33 18.30
C VAL A 27 10.70 -1.16 16.78
N LEU A 28 11.75 -0.51 16.25
CA LEU A 28 11.88 -0.21 14.83
C LEU A 28 11.85 -1.48 13.95
N PRO A 29 12.69 -2.52 14.16
CA PRO A 29 12.63 -3.73 13.32
C PRO A 29 11.29 -4.49 13.43
N ASN A 30 10.62 -4.44 14.58
CA ASN A 30 9.29 -5.06 14.74
C ASN A 30 8.16 -4.24 14.08
N LEU A 31 8.34 -2.92 13.91
CA LEU A 31 7.39 -2.05 13.20
C LEU A 31 7.62 -2.01 11.70
N LEU A 32 8.84 -2.25 11.21
CA LEU A 32 9.14 -2.27 9.77
C LEU A 32 8.28 -3.29 9.02
N ALA A 33 7.99 -4.43 9.64
CA ALA A 33 7.12 -5.46 9.12
C ALA A 33 5.68 -4.95 8.82
N PRO A 34 4.89 -4.50 9.80
CA PRO A 34 3.56 -3.95 9.54
C PRO A 34 3.60 -2.64 8.74
N LEU A 35 4.66 -1.83 8.83
CA LEU A 35 4.82 -0.62 8.02
C LEU A 35 5.01 -0.94 6.54
N ALA A 36 5.76 -2.00 6.19
CA ALA A 36 5.94 -2.43 4.81
C ALA A 36 4.60 -2.86 4.18
N VAL A 37 3.80 -3.60 4.94
CA VAL A 37 2.42 -3.97 4.54
C VAL A 37 1.55 -2.74 4.38
N GLN A 38 1.60 -1.79 5.32
CA GLN A 38 0.82 -0.56 5.21
C GLN A 38 1.23 0.26 3.98
N ALA A 39 2.53 0.29 3.66
CA ALA A 39 3.06 0.98 2.50
C ALA A 39 2.53 0.40 1.18
N THR A 40 2.35 -0.92 1.06
CA THR A 40 1.76 -1.52 -0.15
C THR A 40 0.31 -1.07 -0.36
N PHE A 41 -0.50 -1.00 0.71
CA PHE A 41 -1.86 -0.49 0.62
C PHE A 41 -1.91 0.99 0.24
N ILE A 42 -1.03 1.80 0.81
CA ILE A 42 -0.92 3.22 0.48
C ILE A 42 -0.49 3.39 -0.97
N ALA A 43 0.46 2.60 -1.45
CA ALA A 43 0.92 2.64 -2.84
C ALA A 43 -0.23 2.29 -3.81
N ALA A 44 -1.00 1.24 -3.53
CA ALA A 44 -2.17 0.86 -4.33
C ALA A 44 -3.22 1.99 -4.37
N ALA A 45 -3.51 2.61 -3.22
CA ALA A 45 -4.41 3.74 -3.14
C ALA A 45 -3.89 4.97 -3.92
N ALA A 46 -2.59 5.25 -3.83
CA ALA A 46 -1.97 6.36 -4.55
C ALA A 46 -2.07 6.19 -6.07
N VAL A 47 -1.90 4.97 -6.59
CA VAL A 47 -2.09 4.66 -8.02
C VAL A 47 -3.53 4.92 -8.45
N LEU A 48 -4.52 4.52 -7.65
CA LEU A 48 -5.94 4.79 -7.95
C LEU A 48 -6.25 6.29 -7.94
N VAL A 49 -5.72 7.03 -6.96
CA VAL A 49 -5.91 8.48 -6.85
C VAL A 49 -5.25 9.20 -8.02
N GLU A 50 -4.02 8.85 -8.38
CA GLU A 50 -3.32 9.42 -9.54
C GLU A 50 -4.12 9.16 -10.82
N ALA A 51 -4.54 7.93 -11.07
CA ALA A 51 -5.32 7.59 -12.25
C ALA A 51 -6.67 8.31 -12.30
N GLY A 52 -7.33 8.50 -11.14
CA GLY A 52 -8.56 9.27 -11.02
C GLY A 52 -8.34 10.76 -11.31
N LEU A 53 -7.26 11.36 -10.80
CA LEU A 53 -6.91 12.75 -11.08
C LEU A 53 -6.56 12.94 -12.56
N SER A 54 -5.76 12.04 -13.13
CA SER A 54 -5.41 12.02 -14.55
C SER A 54 -6.65 11.84 -15.44
N PHE A 55 -7.59 10.98 -15.04
CA PHE A 55 -8.88 10.82 -15.72
C PHE A 55 -9.73 12.10 -15.71
N LEU A 56 -9.69 12.86 -14.61
CA LEU A 56 -10.37 14.16 -14.48
C LEU A 56 -9.61 15.32 -15.15
N GLY A 57 -8.40 15.09 -15.68
CA GLY A 57 -7.55 16.11 -16.28
C GLY A 57 -6.75 16.96 -15.29
N ALA A 58 -6.79 16.62 -14.00
CA ALA A 58 -6.02 17.29 -12.93
C ALA A 58 -4.74 16.53 -12.54
N GLY A 59 -4.44 15.43 -13.23
CA GLY A 59 -3.30 14.57 -12.96
C GLY A 59 -2.07 14.93 -13.79
N ILE A 60 -1.37 13.90 -14.23
CA ILE A 60 -0.09 14.04 -14.94
C ILE A 60 -0.35 14.65 -16.33
N PRO A 61 0.48 15.60 -16.82
CA PRO A 61 0.28 16.20 -18.13
C PRO A 61 0.17 15.15 -19.24
N PRO A 62 -0.68 15.37 -20.27
CA PRO A 62 -1.03 14.36 -21.29
C PRO A 62 0.16 13.89 -22.14
N GLN A 63 1.26 14.63 -22.14
CA GLN A 63 2.54 14.22 -22.74
C GLN A 63 3.24 13.06 -22.02
N VAL A 64 2.83 12.74 -20.79
CA VAL A 64 3.29 11.54 -20.07
C VAL A 64 2.18 10.48 -20.14
N PRO A 65 2.47 9.28 -20.68
CA PRO A 65 1.48 8.22 -20.75
C PRO A 65 1.15 7.69 -19.34
N SER A 66 -0.07 7.97 -18.86
CA SER A 66 -0.65 7.39 -17.65
C SER A 66 -1.92 6.63 -18.01
N TRP A 67 -2.26 5.58 -17.25
CA TRP A 67 -3.52 4.85 -17.48
C TRP A 67 -4.74 5.74 -17.29
N GLY A 68 -4.68 6.71 -16.38
CA GLY A 68 -5.73 7.73 -16.21
C GLY A 68 -5.94 8.58 -17.46
N ASN A 69 -4.86 9.06 -18.08
CA ASN A 69 -4.91 9.84 -19.32
C ASN A 69 -5.43 9.01 -20.49
N MET A 70 -5.00 7.73 -20.61
CA MET A 70 -5.51 6.82 -21.64
C MET A 70 -7.02 6.59 -21.51
N MET A 71 -7.54 6.50 -20.29
CA MET A 71 -8.98 6.41 -20.03
C MET A 71 -9.71 7.72 -20.33
N ALA A 72 -9.11 8.88 -20.05
CA ALA A 72 -9.67 10.20 -20.37
C ALA A 72 -9.82 10.39 -21.88
N ASP A 73 -8.77 10.10 -22.65
CA ASP A 73 -8.77 10.20 -24.11
C ASP A 73 -9.77 9.21 -24.74
N GLY A 74 -9.82 7.99 -24.19
CA GLY A 74 -10.75 6.96 -24.62
C GLY A 74 -12.23 7.34 -24.46
N ARG A 75 -12.57 8.31 -23.60
CA ARG A 75 -13.96 8.78 -23.39
C ARG A 75 -14.59 9.30 -24.69
N ASN A 76 -13.81 9.98 -25.52
CA ASN A 76 -14.27 10.53 -26.80
C ASN A 76 -14.54 9.43 -27.84
N PHE A 77 -13.88 8.29 -27.70
CA PHE A 77 -13.97 7.17 -28.63
C PHE A 77 -14.79 6.00 -28.08
N VAL A 78 -15.40 6.12 -26.89
CA VAL A 78 -16.03 4.97 -26.20
C VAL A 78 -17.14 4.30 -27.02
N VAL A 79 -17.85 5.09 -27.82
CA VAL A 79 -18.94 4.62 -28.71
C VAL A 79 -18.39 3.85 -29.92
N MET A 80 -17.22 4.22 -30.44
CA MET A 80 -16.58 3.56 -31.59
C MET A 80 -15.61 2.44 -31.19
N ALA A 81 -14.92 2.61 -30.06
CA ALA A 81 -13.74 1.86 -29.66
C ALA A 81 -13.66 1.72 -28.14
N PHE A 82 -14.64 1.03 -27.56
CA PHE A 82 -14.71 0.75 -26.11
C PHE A 82 -13.43 0.09 -25.54
N HIS A 83 -12.71 -0.68 -26.37
CA HIS A 83 -11.48 -1.35 -25.98
C HIS A 83 -10.37 -0.38 -25.52
N ILE A 84 -10.39 0.88 -25.97
CA ILE A 84 -9.40 1.90 -25.60
C ILE A 84 -9.46 2.22 -24.09
N ILE A 85 -10.65 2.16 -23.47
CA ILE A 85 -10.81 2.35 -22.02
C ILE A 85 -10.66 1.01 -21.29
N LEU A 86 -11.14 -0.08 -21.89
CA LEU A 86 -11.15 -1.40 -21.24
C LEU A 86 -9.75 -1.91 -20.89
N TYR A 87 -8.79 -1.81 -21.81
CA TYR A 87 -7.42 -2.29 -21.57
C TYR A 87 -6.70 -1.57 -20.42
N PRO A 88 -6.58 -0.22 -20.41
CA PRO A 88 -5.94 0.47 -19.30
C PRO A 88 -6.69 0.26 -17.98
N GLY A 89 -8.03 0.16 -18.01
CA GLY A 89 -8.82 -0.16 -16.81
C GLY A 89 -8.52 -1.55 -16.24
N LEU A 90 -8.44 -2.58 -17.10
CA LEU A 90 -8.08 -3.94 -16.67
C LEU A 90 -6.64 -4.03 -16.18
N LEU A 91 -5.70 -3.38 -16.85
CA LEU A 91 -4.29 -3.35 -16.42
C LEU A 91 -4.12 -2.62 -15.08
N LEU A 92 -4.83 -1.51 -14.90
CA LEU A 92 -4.84 -0.79 -13.64
C LEU A 92 -5.43 -1.65 -12.52
N ALA A 93 -6.58 -2.29 -12.76
CA ALA A 93 -7.20 -3.19 -11.79
C ALA A 93 -6.27 -4.36 -11.44
N ALA A 94 -5.66 -5.00 -12.44
CA ALA A 94 -4.71 -6.09 -12.22
C ALA A 94 -3.47 -5.63 -11.42
N THR A 95 -2.97 -4.43 -11.67
CA THR A 95 -1.83 -3.85 -10.96
C THR A 95 -2.17 -3.58 -9.49
N VAL A 96 -3.31 -2.93 -9.24
CA VAL A 96 -3.80 -2.64 -7.89
C VAL A 96 -4.04 -3.95 -7.13
N LEU A 97 -4.67 -4.94 -7.77
CA LEU A 97 -4.85 -6.26 -7.18
C LEU A 97 -3.52 -6.95 -6.88
N GLY A 98 -2.56 -6.91 -7.82
CA GLY A 98 -1.22 -7.46 -7.61
C GLY A 98 -0.49 -6.84 -6.42
N ILE A 99 -0.54 -5.51 -6.28
CA ILE A 99 0.06 -4.81 -5.14
C ILE A 99 -0.64 -5.20 -3.83
N ASN A 100 -1.97 -5.28 -3.82
CA ASN A 100 -2.73 -5.70 -2.63
C ASN A 100 -2.42 -7.15 -2.24
N LEU A 101 -2.35 -8.08 -3.20
CA LEU A 101 -2.01 -9.48 -2.96
C LEU A 101 -0.58 -9.64 -2.43
N VAL A 102 0.37 -8.85 -2.95
CA VAL A 102 1.74 -8.82 -2.40
C VAL A 102 1.71 -8.30 -0.96
N GLY A 103 0.93 -7.24 -0.67
CA GLY A 103 0.75 -6.72 0.68
C GLY A 103 0.16 -7.74 1.65
N ASP A 104 -0.86 -8.48 1.23
CA ASP A 104 -1.49 -9.54 2.00
C ASP A 104 -0.54 -10.73 2.20
N GLY A 105 0.20 -11.15 1.17
CA GLY A 105 1.20 -12.21 1.32
C GLY A 105 2.36 -11.80 2.25
N LEU A 106 2.77 -10.53 2.20
CA LEU A 106 3.76 -9.97 3.12
C LEU A 106 3.21 -9.95 4.54
N ARG A 107 1.95 -9.56 4.71
CA ARG A 107 1.23 -9.57 6.00
C ARG A 107 1.18 -10.97 6.59
N ASP A 108 0.79 -11.96 5.80
CA ASP A 108 0.68 -13.36 6.25
C ASP A 108 2.05 -13.93 6.64
N ALA A 109 3.10 -13.62 5.88
CA ALA A 109 4.47 -14.02 6.21
C ALA A 109 5.02 -13.34 7.48
N LEU A 110 4.56 -12.11 7.75
CA LEU A 110 4.99 -11.30 8.88
C LEU A 110 4.13 -11.47 10.13
N ASP A 111 2.92 -12.04 10.02
CA ASP A 111 2.03 -12.27 11.16
C ASP A 111 2.45 -13.56 11.91
N PRO A 112 3.14 -13.47 13.07
CA PRO A 112 3.71 -14.62 13.76
C PRO A 112 2.64 -15.42 14.53
N ARG A 113 1.35 -15.06 14.37
CA ARG A 113 0.23 -15.63 15.11
C ARG A 113 -0.19 -17.00 14.59
N LEU A 114 0.08 -17.31 13.32
CA LEU A 114 -0.24 -18.62 12.75
C LEU A 114 0.67 -19.74 13.30
N ALA A 115 1.90 -19.42 13.67
CA ALA A 115 2.88 -20.38 14.21
C ALA A 115 2.65 -20.75 15.68
N ARG A 116 1.67 -20.14 16.37
CA ARG A 116 1.43 -20.34 17.81
C ARG A 116 0.14 -21.10 18.13
N GLN A 117 -0.55 -21.61 17.12
CA GLN A 117 -1.80 -22.38 17.25
C GLN A 117 -1.68 -23.85 16.78
N LEU A 118 -0.47 -24.29 16.39
CA LEU A 118 -0.10 -25.70 16.21
C LEU A 118 0.87 -26.09 17.33
#